data_AF-A0A833W1A7-F1
#
_entry.id   AF-A0A833W1A7-F1
#
_cell.length_a   1.000
_cell.length_b   1.000
_cell.length_c   1.000
_cell.angle_alpha   90.00
_cell.angle_beta   90.00
_cell.angle_gamma   90.00
#
_symmetry.space_group_name_H-M   'P 1'
#
loop_
_entity.id
_entity.type
_entity.pdbx_description
1 polymer ?
#
loop_
_entity_poly.entity_id
_entity_poly.type
_entity_poly.pdbx_seq_one_letter_code
_entity_poly.pdbx_strand_id
1 'polypeptide(L)'
;MSQLSISTGKRGRSVASSSASTVSSLSSSTDLASLFECPVCFDYVLPPILQCQSGHLVCSNCRPKLNCCPTCRGPLGNIRNLAMEKVAGNVMFPCKYSTSGCTVSLVHTEKADHEDACEFRPYSCPCPGASCKWQGSLEQVMPHLVMSHKSITTLQGEDIVFLATDINLPGAVDWVMMQSCFGHHFMLVLEKQEKYDGHQQFFAIVQLIGSRKQAENFAYSVDKR
;
A
#
# COMPACT_ATOMS: atom_id res chain seq x y z
N MET A 1 -8.06 -24.87 -21.97
CA MET A 1 -8.53 -23.47 -21.84
C MET A 1 -9.67 -23.47 -20.84
N SER A 2 -9.71 -22.53 -19.90
CA SER A 2 -10.83 -22.35 -18.97
C SER A 2 -11.56 -21.06 -19.33
N GLN A 3 -12.89 -21.09 -19.32
CA GLN A 3 -13.71 -19.89 -19.51
C GLN A 3 -14.36 -19.51 -18.18
N LEU A 4 -14.15 -18.26 -17.77
CA LEU A 4 -14.83 -17.67 -16.62
C LEU A 4 -15.79 -16.61 -17.14
N SER A 5 -17.06 -16.70 -16.77
CA SER A 5 -18.03 -15.61 -16.96
C SER A 5 -17.95 -14.70 -15.75
N ILE A 6 -17.78 -13.40 -15.99
CA ILE A 6 -17.74 -12.40 -14.91
C ILE A 6 -18.86 -11.41 -15.15
N SER A 7 -19.71 -11.27 -14.14
CA SER A 7 -20.69 -10.19 -14.06
C SER A 7 -20.31 -9.24 -12.94
N THR A 8 -20.35 -7.93 -13.21
CA THR A 8 -20.14 -6.88 -12.20
C THR A 8 -21.41 -6.05 -12.07
N GLY A 9 -21.89 -5.82 -10.86
CA GLY A 9 -23.10 -5.04 -10.59
C GLY A 9 -22.90 -4.00 -9.49
N LYS A 10 -23.71 -2.94 -9.50
CA LYS A 10 -23.76 -1.94 -8.40
C LYS A 10 -24.60 -2.45 -7.24
N ARG A 11 -24.11 -2.30 -6.01
CA ARG A 11 -24.89 -2.48 -4.78
C ARG A 11 -25.70 -1.21 -4.53
N GLY A 12 -27.02 -1.36 -4.36
CA GLY A 12 -27.89 -0.23 -4.03
C GLY A 12 -27.77 0.17 -2.55
N ARG A 13 -27.02 1.23 -2.23
CA ARG A 13 -27.23 2.05 -1.01
C ARG A 13 -26.51 3.39 -1.09
N SER A 14 -27.25 4.47 -0.89
CA SER A 14 -26.71 5.83 -0.67
C SER A 14 -26.31 6.00 0.80
N VAL A 15 -25.09 6.47 1.06
CA VAL A 15 -24.70 6.97 2.38
C VAL A 15 -24.13 8.37 2.21
N ALA A 16 -24.79 9.33 2.86
CA ALA A 16 -24.37 10.74 2.87
C ALA A 16 -23.13 10.90 3.77
N SER A 17 -22.11 11.58 3.26
CA SER A 17 -20.95 11.99 4.05
C SER A 17 -21.23 13.32 4.74
N SER A 18 -21.01 13.34 6.04
CA SER A 18 -20.87 14.58 6.82
C SER A 18 -19.56 14.46 7.60
N SER A 19 -18.75 15.50 7.55
CA SER A 19 -17.60 15.63 8.43
C SER A 19 -17.40 17.09 8.79
N ALA A 20 -17.57 17.34 10.09
CA ALA A 20 -17.36 18.60 10.75
C ALA A 20 -15.86 18.90 10.93
N SER A 21 -15.56 20.19 10.92
CA SER A 21 -14.26 20.81 11.18
C SER A 21 -13.92 20.78 12.67
N THR A 22 -12.64 20.67 13.04
CA THR A 22 -12.09 21.42 14.17
C THR A 22 -10.59 21.66 13.99
N VAL A 23 -10.13 22.81 14.46
CA VAL A 23 -8.87 23.49 14.15
C VAL A 23 -7.94 23.51 15.39
N SER A 24 -6.64 23.51 15.12
CA SER A 24 -5.58 24.30 15.79
C SER A 24 -5.08 23.92 17.20
N SER A 25 -3.97 23.17 17.23
CA SER A 25 -2.85 23.35 18.19
C SER A 25 -1.52 22.73 17.70
N LEU A 26 -1.14 22.92 16.44
CA LEU A 26 -0.06 22.15 15.76
C LEU A 26 1.35 22.76 15.86
N SER A 27 1.53 24.03 16.29
CA SER A 27 2.85 24.68 16.15
C SER A 27 3.92 24.06 17.05
N SER A 28 3.60 23.71 18.30
CA SER A 28 4.59 23.18 19.26
C SER A 28 4.98 21.72 19.04
N SER A 29 4.10 20.90 18.46
CA SER A 29 4.34 19.47 18.26
C SER A 29 5.23 19.18 17.05
N THR A 30 5.11 20.00 16.00
CA THR A 30 5.85 19.79 14.74
C THR A 30 7.35 20.05 14.93
N ASP A 31 7.69 21.08 15.70
CA ASP A 31 9.08 21.39 16.05
C ASP A 31 9.74 20.26 16.85
N LEU A 32 9.00 19.63 17.78
CA LEU A 32 9.49 18.49 18.55
C LEU A 32 9.62 17.22 17.70
N ALA A 33 8.73 16.99 16.74
CA ALA A 33 8.80 15.83 15.84
C ALA A 33 10.09 15.85 15.01
N SER A 34 10.58 17.04 14.61
CA SER A 34 11.83 17.18 13.84
C SER A 34 13.07 16.64 14.57
N LEU A 35 13.07 16.65 15.91
CA LEU A 35 14.16 16.09 16.73
C LEU A 35 14.31 14.57 16.60
N PHE A 36 13.27 13.90 16.07
CA PHE A 36 13.25 12.47 15.84
C PHE A 36 13.59 12.11 14.39
N GLU A 37 14.00 13.03 13.53
CA GLU A 37 14.30 12.68 12.14
C GLU A 37 15.59 11.86 12.01
N CYS A 38 15.52 10.77 11.23
CA CYS A 38 16.69 9.97 10.93
C CYS A 38 17.52 10.67 9.84
N PRO A 39 18.83 10.92 10.05
CA PRO A 39 19.67 11.63 9.08
C PRO A 39 19.97 10.83 7.79
N VAL A 40 19.46 9.60 7.68
CA VAL A 40 19.73 8.70 6.55
C VAL A 40 18.53 8.59 5.63
N CYS A 41 17.36 8.27 6.17
CA CYS A 41 16.13 8.10 5.39
C CYS A 41 15.15 9.28 5.52
N PHE A 42 15.42 10.23 6.41
CA PHE A 42 14.53 11.36 6.72
C PHE A 42 13.15 10.96 7.28
N ASP A 43 12.96 9.69 7.64
CA ASP A 43 11.80 9.24 8.42
C ASP A 43 12.01 9.49 9.92
N TYR A 44 10.91 9.54 10.67
CA TYR A 44 10.94 9.63 12.13
C TYR A 44 11.47 8.34 12.80
N VAL A 45 12.35 8.52 13.75
CA VAL A 45 12.91 7.49 14.65
C VAL A 45 11.89 7.23 15.76
N LEU A 46 11.06 6.21 15.55
CA LEU A 46 10.06 5.76 16.51
C LEU A 46 10.63 4.69 17.45
N PRO A 47 10.03 4.46 18.64
CA PRO A 47 10.44 3.40 19.56
C PRO A 47 10.52 2.01 18.89
N PRO A 48 11.56 1.22 19.14
CA PRO A 48 12.70 1.50 20.02
C PRO A 48 13.69 2.52 19.42
N ILE A 49 13.99 3.59 20.17
CA ILE A 49 14.82 4.69 19.68
C ILE A 49 16.28 4.39 19.97
N LEU A 50 17.10 4.32 18.92
CA LEU A 50 18.51 4.01 19.01
C LEU A 50 19.37 5.28 18.86
N GLN A 51 20.45 5.34 19.64
CA GLN A 51 21.41 6.42 19.61
C GLN A 51 22.85 5.92 19.54
N CYS A 52 23.76 6.75 19.02
CA CYS A 52 25.20 6.54 19.18
C CYS A 52 25.67 7.01 20.57
N GLN A 53 26.95 6.77 20.90
CA GLN A 53 27.54 7.21 22.18
C GLN A 53 27.48 8.74 22.40
N SER A 54 27.42 9.52 21.31
CA SER A 54 27.30 10.98 21.37
C SER A 54 25.86 11.49 21.38
N GLY A 55 24.85 10.60 21.39
CA GLY A 55 23.43 10.99 21.49
C GLY A 55 22.68 11.18 20.17
N HIS A 56 23.30 10.97 19.00
CA HIS A 56 22.62 11.11 17.70
C HIS A 56 21.70 9.92 17.40
N LEU A 57 20.48 10.21 16.96
CA LEU A 57 19.45 9.21 16.70
C LEU A 57 19.57 8.58 15.30
N VAL A 58 19.29 7.29 15.21
CA VAL A 58 19.18 6.55 13.94
C VAL A 58 18.03 5.56 14.03
N CYS A 59 17.21 5.46 12.98
CA CYS A 59 16.08 4.53 12.98
C CYS A 59 16.53 3.07 12.90
N SER A 60 15.68 2.16 13.38
CA SER A 60 15.97 0.72 13.39
C SER A 60 16.20 0.13 11.99
N ASN A 61 15.62 0.74 10.95
CA ASN A 61 15.79 0.31 9.56
C ASN A 61 17.15 0.69 8.97
N CYS A 62 17.70 1.84 9.35
CA CYS A 62 18.99 2.33 8.87
C CYS A 62 20.15 1.80 9.70
N ARG A 63 19.95 1.60 11.01
CA ARG A 63 20.99 1.11 11.93
C ARG A 63 21.77 -0.10 11.43
N PRO A 64 21.17 -1.21 10.92
CA PRO A 64 21.93 -2.38 10.48
C PRO A 64 22.73 -2.15 9.19
N LYS A 65 22.45 -1.08 8.45
CA LYS A 65 23.13 -0.72 7.20
C LYS A 65 24.35 0.17 7.42
N LEU A 66 24.64 0.54 8.68
CA LEU A 66 25.65 1.52 9.05
C LEU A 66 26.71 0.91 9.97
N ASN A 67 27.98 1.22 9.67
CA ASN A 67 29.13 0.83 10.50
C ASN A 67 29.51 1.92 11.52
N CYS A 68 29.19 3.19 11.24
CA CYS A 68 29.47 4.33 12.11
C CYS A 68 28.33 5.35 12.07
N CYS A 69 28.27 6.24 13.06
CA CYS A 69 27.23 7.25 13.16
C CYS A 69 27.31 8.21 11.97
N PRO A 70 26.21 8.42 11.22
CA PRO A 70 26.23 9.31 10.05
C PRO A 70 26.51 10.78 10.43
N THR A 71 26.20 11.18 11.67
CA THR A 71 26.37 12.56 12.14
C THR A 71 27.77 12.82 12.71
N CYS A 72 28.23 12.01 13.67
CA CYS A 72 29.52 12.24 14.36
C CYS A 72 30.64 11.27 13.97
N ARG A 73 30.39 10.30 13.09
CA ARG A 73 31.32 9.22 12.69
C ARG A 73 31.82 8.32 13.82
N GLY A 74 31.28 8.48 15.04
CA GLY A 74 31.57 7.62 16.18
C GLY A 74 30.90 6.24 16.12
N PRO A 75 31.21 5.34 17.07
CA PRO A 75 30.59 4.02 17.15
C PRO A 75 29.09 4.12 17.44
N LEU A 76 28.28 3.41 16.64
CA LEU A 76 26.81 3.43 16.77
C LEU A 76 26.30 2.62 17.97
N GLY A 77 27.00 1.56 18.39
CA GLY A 77 26.54 0.68 19.48
C GLY A 77 25.10 0.16 19.30
N ASN A 78 24.53 -0.46 20.33
CA ASN A 78 23.10 -0.78 20.37
C ASN A 78 22.48 -0.13 21.61
N ILE A 79 22.57 1.21 21.67
CA ILE A 79 22.18 1.99 22.84
C ILE A 79 20.77 2.51 22.62
N ARG A 80 19.82 2.07 23.45
CA ARG A 80 18.45 2.60 23.44
C ARG A 80 18.37 3.91 24.22
N ASN A 81 17.62 4.87 23.69
CA ASN A 81 17.34 6.13 24.37
C ASN A 81 15.95 6.08 25.01
N LEU A 82 15.87 5.48 26.20
CA LEU A 82 14.61 5.32 26.94
C LEU A 82 13.95 6.67 27.29
N ALA A 83 14.74 7.73 27.46
CA ALA A 83 14.21 9.07 27.70
C ALA A 83 13.49 9.60 26.45
N MET A 84 14.12 9.50 25.28
CA MET A 84 13.48 9.88 24.02
C MET A 84 12.27 9.00 23.67
N GLU A 85 12.28 7.72 24.06
CA GLU A 85 11.08 6.87 23.90
C GLU A 85 9.89 7.41 24.72
N LYS A 86 10.12 7.88 25.96
CA LYS A 86 9.07 8.53 26.77
C LYS A 86 8.61 9.87 26.17
N VAL A 87 9.53 10.64 25.61
CA VAL A 87 9.19 11.91 24.93
C VAL A 87 8.35 11.64 23.69
N ALA A 88 8.72 10.63 22.88
CA ALA A 88 7.97 10.22 21.69
C ALA A 88 6.51 9.85 22.00
N GLY A 89 6.23 9.31 23.19
CA GLY A 89 4.87 9.01 23.63
C GLY A 89 3.96 10.24 23.79
N ASN A 90 4.52 11.45 23.85
CA ASN A 90 3.77 12.71 23.96
C ASN A 90 3.87 13.59 22.70
N VAL A 91 4.58 13.13 21.67
CA VAL A 91 4.77 13.87 20.42
C VAL A 91 3.81 13.33 19.36
N MET A 92 3.15 14.26 18.66
CA MET A 92 2.37 13.93 17.47
C MET A 92 3.27 14.01 16.24
N PHE A 93 3.39 12.91 15.52
CA PHE A 93 4.19 12.80 14.30
C PHE A 93 3.29 12.94 13.08
N PRO A 94 3.60 13.82 12.11
CA PRO A 94 2.83 13.92 10.88
C PRO A 94 2.93 12.61 10.08
N CYS A 95 1.86 12.26 9.36
CA CYS A 95 1.85 11.14 8.42
C CYS A 95 2.98 11.26 7.38
N LYS A 96 3.64 10.16 7.01
CA LYS A 96 4.70 10.20 5.97
C LYS A 96 4.19 10.66 4.60
N TYR A 97 2.89 10.58 4.36
CA TYR A 97 2.23 11.06 3.15
C TYR A 97 1.76 12.51 3.27
N SER A 98 2.32 13.29 4.20
CA SER A 98 2.00 14.72 4.36
C SER A 98 2.30 15.53 3.11
N THR A 99 3.39 15.20 2.42
CA THR A 99 3.76 15.78 1.11
C THR A 99 2.76 15.47 0.01
N SER A 100 1.99 14.38 0.15
CA SER A 100 0.92 13.99 -0.76
C SER A 100 -0.45 14.58 -0.37
N GLY A 101 -0.55 15.31 0.74
CA GLY A 101 -1.76 16.00 1.18
C GLY A 101 -2.36 15.51 2.50
N CYS A 102 -1.77 14.48 3.15
CA CYS A 102 -2.28 14.03 4.45
C CYS A 102 -1.95 15.04 5.57
N THR A 103 -2.97 15.61 6.21
CA THR A 103 -2.80 16.59 7.30
C THR A 103 -2.83 15.97 8.69
N VAL A 104 -2.96 14.64 8.79
CA VAL A 104 -3.09 13.93 10.05
C VAL A 104 -1.73 13.78 10.75
N SER A 105 -1.69 14.13 12.02
CA SER A 105 -0.57 13.88 12.93
C SER A 105 -1.03 12.97 14.06
N LEU A 106 -0.25 11.91 14.35
CA LEU A 106 -0.63 10.85 15.29
C LEU A 106 0.51 10.53 16.25
N VAL A 107 0.17 9.93 17.39
CA VAL A 107 1.15 9.30 18.27
C VAL A 107 1.82 8.10 17.58
N HIS A 108 3.04 7.75 18.02
CA HIS A 108 3.83 6.71 17.36
C HIS A 108 3.15 5.33 17.32
N THR A 109 2.24 5.03 18.26
CA THR A 109 1.53 3.75 18.34
C THR A 109 0.47 3.59 17.26
N GLU A 110 -0.13 4.68 16.80
CA GLU A 110 -1.24 4.67 15.83
C GLU A 110 -0.79 5.01 14.41
N LYS A 111 0.41 5.59 14.27
CA LYS A 111 0.94 6.06 13.00
C LYS A 111 1.05 4.95 11.94
N ALA A 112 1.48 3.75 12.33
CA ALA A 112 1.64 2.64 11.39
C ALA A 112 0.29 2.21 10.80
N ASP A 113 -0.73 2.06 11.65
CA ASP A 113 -2.08 1.66 11.25
C ASP A 113 -2.72 2.71 10.33
N HIS A 114 -2.56 4.00 10.68
CA HIS A 114 -3.01 5.09 9.81
C HIS A 114 -2.31 5.05 8.45
N GLU A 115 -0.98 4.90 8.42
CA GLU A 115 -0.22 4.92 7.16
C GLU A 115 -0.56 3.74 6.25
N ASP A 116 -0.88 2.57 6.80
CA ASP A 116 -1.32 1.45 5.97
C ASP A 116 -2.68 1.73 5.29
N ALA A 117 -3.57 2.44 5.99
CA ALA A 117 -4.91 2.79 5.50
C ALA A 117 -5.04 4.22 4.94
N CYS A 118 -3.94 4.97 4.81
CA CYS A 118 -3.98 6.39 4.46
C CYS A 118 -4.49 6.59 3.02
N GLU A 119 -5.48 7.47 2.83
CA GLU A 119 -6.04 7.75 1.50
C GLU A 119 -5.03 8.44 0.56
N PHE A 120 -3.99 9.09 1.12
CA PHE A 120 -2.90 9.72 0.38
C PHE A 120 -1.71 8.79 0.10
N ARG A 121 -1.79 7.54 0.55
CA ARG A 121 -0.77 6.53 0.26
C ARG A 121 -0.69 6.28 -1.26
N PRO A 122 0.51 6.30 -1.87
CA PRO A 122 0.69 5.91 -3.26
C PRO A 122 0.25 4.46 -3.51
N TYR A 123 -0.43 4.25 -4.62
CA TYR A 123 -0.80 2.93 -5.12
C TYR A 123 0.44 2.26 -5.69
N SER A 124 0.66 1.00 -5.33
CA SER A 124 1.64 0.15 -6.01
C SER A 124 1.01 -0.45 -7.26
N CYS A 125 1.84 -0.86 -8.23
CA CYS A 125 1.34 -1.57 -9.41
C CYS A 125 0.50 -2.80 -8.98
N PRO A 126 -0.76 -2.93 -9.43
CA PRO A 126 -1.64 -4.04 -9.06
C PRO A 126 -1.37 -5.34 -9.84
N CYS A 127 -0.47 -5.34 -10.82
CA CYS A 127 -0.18 -6.51 -11.62
C CYS A 127 0.44 -7.63 -10.76
N PRO A 128 -0.04 -8.89 -10.84
CA PRO A 128 0.62 -10.02 -10.20
C PRO A 128 2.01 -10.24 -10.78
N GLY A 129 2.92 -10.71 -9.93
CA GLY A 129 4.34 -10.87 -10.24
C GLY A 129 5.19 -9.70 -9.74
N ALA A 130 6.28 -10.00 -9.02
CA ALA A 130 7.10 -9.04 -8.30
C ALA A 130 8.03 -8.15 -9.18
N SER A 131 7.86 -8.14 -10.49
CA SER A 131 8.79 -7.46 -11.40
C SER A 131 8.55 -5.94 -11.47
N CYS A 132 7.32 -5.47 -11.26
CA CYS A 132 6.98 -4.05 -11.34
C CYS A 132 7.07 -3.36 -9.97
N LYS A 133 7.94 -2.33 -9.88
CA LYS A 133 8.14 -1.52 -8.67
C LYS A 133 7.50 -0.13 -8.76
N TRP A 134 6.60 0.07 -9.73
CA TRP A 134 5.95 1.36 -9.92
C TRP A 134 5.05 1.72 -8.74
N GLN A 135 5.07 2.99 -8.37
CA GLN A 135 4.17 3.59 -7.39
C GLN A 135 3.71 4.96 -7.90
N GLY A 136 2.46 5.33 -7.61
CA GLY A 136 1.91 6.62 -8.02
C GLY A 136 0.52 6.89 -7.44
N SER A 137 -0.12 7.97 -7.89
CA SER A 137 -1.51 8.27 -7.50
C SER A 137 -2.48 7.32 -8.21
N LEU A 138 -3.72 7.22 -7.69
CA LEU A 138 -4.77 6.38 -8.27
C LEU A 138 -4.99 6.67 -9.76
N GLU A 139 -5.00 7.96 -10.14
CA GLU A 139 -5.21 8.42 -11.51
C GLU A 139 -4.10 7.94 -12.47
N GLN A 140 -2.90 7.68 -11.95
CA GLN A 140 -1.76 7.22 -12.73
C GLN A 140 -1.72 5.69 -12.90
N VAL A 141 -2.52 4.93 -12.14
CA VAL A 141 -2.52 3.46 -12.18
C VAL A 141 -2.90 2.94 -13.57
N MET A 142 -4.02 3.41 -14.13
CA MET A 142 -4.48 2.96 -15.45
C MET A 142 -3.52 3.34 -16.58
N PRO A 143 -3.04 4.60 -16.67
CA PRO A 143 -1.98 4.97 -17.62
C PRO A 143 -0.73 4.08 -17.49
N HIS A 144 -0.29 3.79 -16.26
CA HIS A 144 0.83 2.90 -16.01
C HIS A 144 0.58 1.48 -16.55
N LEU A 145 -0.58 0.87 -16.27
CA LEU A 145 -0.90 -0.47 -16.75
C LEU A 145 -0.90 -0.55 -18.28
N VAL A 146 -1.52 0.41 -18.97
CA VAL A 146 -1.58 0.42 -20.44
C VAL A 146 -0.18 0.58 -21.06
N MET A 147 0.68 1.40 -20.45
CA MET A 147 1.99 1.72 -21.02
C MET A 147 3.06 0.66 -20.69
N SER A 148 3.08 0.18 -19.45
CA SER A 148 4.11 -0.72 -18.92
C SER A 148 3.71 -2.20 -18.98
N HIS A 149 2.42 -2.52 -19.06
CA HIS A 149 1.88 -3.89 -19.07
C HIS A 149 0.99 -4.15 -20.29
N LYS A 150 1.55 -3.96 -21.50
CA LYS A 150 0.85 -4.05 -22.79
C LYS A 150 0.17 -5.41 -23.08
N SER A 151 0.58 -6.47 -22.38
CA SER A 151 -0.05 -7.79 -22.48
C SER A 151 -1.43 -7.87 -21.81
N ILE A 152 -1.74 -6.93 -20.91
CA ILE A 152 -3.02 -6.92 -20.22
C ILE A 152 -4.10 -6.39 -21.17
N THR A 153 -5.03 -7.27 -21.53
CA THR A 153 -6.17 -6.92 -22.38
C THR A 153 -7.25 -6.23 -21.54
N THR A 154 -7.88 -5.19 -22.10
CA THR A 154 -9.03 -4.52 -21.48
C THR A 154 -10.31 -4.84 -22.24
N LEU A 155 -11.33 -5.38 -21.55
CA LEU A 155 -12.66 -5.61 -22.10
C LEU A 155 -13.67 -4.60 -21.54
N GLN A 156 -14.63 -4.20 -22.36
CA GLN A 156 -15.71 -3.29 -21.97
C GLN A 156 -17.00 -4.07 -21.71
N GLY A 157 -17.79 -3.61 -20.73
CA GLY A 157 -19.09 -4.19 -20.40
C GLY A 157 -19.15 -4.76 -18.99
N GLU A 158 -20.36 -4.86 -18.45
CA GLU A 158 -20.62 -5.41 -17.12
C GLU A 158 -20.56 -6.95 -17.10
N ASP A 159 -20.87 -7.58 -18.23
CA ASP A 159 -20.76 -9.03 -18.46
C ASP A 159 -19.67 -9.33 -19.48
N ILE A 160 -18.63 -10.05 -19.06
CA ILE A 160 -17.50 -10.44 -19.92
C ILE A 160 -17.14 -11.91 -19.76
N VAL A 161 -16.44 -12.44 -20.76
CA VAL A 161 -15.84 -13.78 -20.70
C VAL A 161 -14.32 -13.65 -20.65
N PHE A 162 -13.72 -14.15 -19.58
CA PHE A 162 -12.28 -14.24 -19.42
C PHE A 162 -11.79 -15.62 -19.84
N LEU A 163 -10.92 -15.64 -20.85
CA LEU A 163 -10.33 -16.85 -21.40
C LEU A 163 -8.92 -17.05 -20.84
N ALA A 164 -8.74 -18.06 -20.00
CA ALA A 164 -7.43 -18.51 -19.57
C ALA A 164 -6.93 -19.61 -20.51
N THR A 165 -5.94 -19.29 -21.33
CA THR A 165 -5.25 -20.27 -22.20
C THR A 165 -4.19 -21.02 -21.42
N ASP A 166 -3.83 -22.23 -21.87
CA ASP A 166 -2.67 -22.96 -21.34
C ASP A 166 -2.67 -23.23 -19.81
N ILE A 167 -3.87 -23.32 -19.21
CA ILE A 167 -4.09 -23.62 -17.78
C ILE A 167 -3.38 -24.88 -17.27
N ASN A 168 -3.04 -25.80 -18.17
CA ASN A 168 -2.41 -27.08 -17.84
C ASN A 168 -0.88 -27.00 -17.82
N LEU A 169 -0.30 -25.83 -18.12
CA LEU A 169 1.15 -25.63 -18.02
C LEU A 169 1.63 -25.96 -16.60
N PRO A 170 2.77 -26.66 -16.45
CA PRO A 170 3.32 -26.98 -15.15
C PRO A 170 3.81 -25.71 -14.44
N GLY A 171 3.75 -25.71 -13.10
CA GLY A 171 4.15 -24.58 -12.27
C GLY A 171 3.04 -23.54 -12.03
N ALA A 172 3.44 -22.49 -11.31
CA ALA A 172 2.59 -21.34 -10.99
C ALA A 172 2.51 -20.39 -12.19
N VAL A 173 1.30 -20.01 -12.56
CA VAL A 173 1.01 -19.12 -13.70
C VAL A 173 -0.14 -18.19 -13.33
N ASP A 174 0.01 -16.92 -13.68
CA ASP A 174 -1.00 -15.89 -13.47
C ASP A 174 -1.57 -15.41 -14.80
N TRP A 175 -2.90 -15.32 -14.89
CA TRP A 175 -3.60 -14.66 -15.99
C TRP A 175 -4.24 -13.38 -15.47
N VAL A 176 -4.10 -12.31 -16.24
CA VAL A 176 -4.56 -10.97 -15.86
C VAL A 176 -5.36 -10.35 -17.00
N MET A 177 -6.48 -9.74 -16.65
CA MET A 177 -7.32 -8.99 -17.57
C MET A 177 -7.91 -7.78 -16.87
N MET A 178 -8.19 -6.72 -17.62
CA MET A 178 -8.93 -5.56 -17.13
C MET A 178 -10.37 -5.59 -17.67
N GLN A 179 -11.33 -5.33 -16.80
CA GLN A 179 -12.72 -5.04 -17.16
C GLN A 179 -12.99 -3.56 -16.94
N SER A 180 -13.65 -2.91 -17.89
CA SER A 180 -14.08 -1.52 -17.81
C SER A 180 -15.61 -1.44 -17.86
N CYS A 181 -16.23 -1.02 -16.76
CA CYS A 181 -17.68 -0.84 -16.65
C CYS A 181 -18.03 0.20 -15.57
N PHE A 182 -19.21 0.82 -15.67
CA PHE A 182 -19.67 1.86 -14.74
C PHE A 182 -18.69 3.03 -14.50
N GLY A 183 -17.84 3.34 -15.49
CA GLY A 183 -16.79 4.36 -15.36
C GLY A 183 -15.63 3.97 -14.44
N HIS A 184 -15.51 2.69 -14.08
CA HIS A 184 -14.46 2.15 -13.24
C HIS A 184 -13.74 0.99 -13.94
N HIS A 185 -12.54 0.68 -13.45
CA HIS A 185 -11.73 -0.41 -13.94
C HIS A 185 -11.56 -1.49 -12.87
N PHE A 186 -11.78 -2.74 -13.25
CA PHE A 186 -11.65 -3.90 -12.39
C PHE A 186 -10.57 -4.81 -12.96
N MET A 187 -9.58 -5.15 -12.15
CA MET A 187 -8.55 -6.14 -12.49
C MET A 187 -9.04 -7.52 -12.10
N LEU A 188 -9.03 -8.42 -13.06
CA LEU A 188 -9.33 -9.83 -12.88
C LEU A 188 -8.01 -10.59 -12.89
N VAL A 189 -7.77 -11.35 -11.82
CA VAL A 189 -6.60 -12.19 -11.66
C VAL A 189 -7.07 -13.63 -11.51
N LEU A 190 -6.56 -14.51 -12.35
CA LEU A 190 -6.63 -15.96 -12.14
C LEU A 190 -5.21 -16.44 -11.82
N GLU A 191 -5.01 -16.89 -10.60
CA GLU A 191 -3.72 -17.40 -10.12
C GLU A 191 -3.80 -18.92 -10.00
N LYS A 192 -2.84 -19.63 -10.60
CA LYS A 192 -2.65 -21.06 -10.42
C LYS A 192 -1.53 -21.30 -9.40
N GLN A 193 -1.86 -21.95 -8.30
CA GLN A 193 -0.89 -22.40 -7.30
C GLN A 193 -0.72 -23.92 -7.36
N GLU A 194 0.51 -24.37 -7.21
CA GLU A 194 0.86 -25.79 -7.10
C GLU A 194 1.29 -26.09 -5.66
N LYS A 195 0.55 -26.98 -4.99
CA LYS A 195 0.89 -27.42 -3.63
C LYS A 195 1.99 -28.48 -3.68
N TYR A 196 2.72 -28.64 -2.57
CA TYR A 196 3.80 -29.62 -2.42
C TYR A 196 3.39 -31.06 -2.75
N ASP A 197 2.11 -31.42 -2.58
CA ASP A 197 1.58 -32.75 -2.88
C ASP A 197 1.15 -32.93 -4.36
N GLY A 198 1.47 -31.98 -5.24
CA GLY A 198 1.09 -31.99 -6.67
C GLY A 198 -0.36 -31.58 -6.95
N HIS A 199 -1.13 -31.21 -5.91
CA HIS A 199 -2.47 -30.67 -6.07
C HIS A 199 -2.43 -29.23 -6.59
N GLN A 200 -3.14 -28.98 -7.69
CA GLN A 200 -3.27 -27.64 -8.29
C GLN A 200 -4.53 -26.94 -7.74
N GLN A 201 -4.40 -25.68 -7.35
CA GLN A 201 -5.50 -24.82 -6.94
C GLN A 201 -5.53 -23.56 -7.80
N PHE A 202 -6.74 -23.09 -8.10
CA PHE A 202 -6.97 -21.86 -8.86
C PHE A 202 -7.70 -20.85 -7.99
N PHE A 203 -7.19 -19.62 -7.96
CA PHE A 203 -7.79 -18.50 -7.25
C PHE A 203 -8.20 -17.44 -8.26
N ALA A 204 -9.49 -17.11 -8.29
CA ALA A 204 -10.02 -16.02 -9.10
C ALA A 204 -10.33 -14.83 -8.18
N ILE A 205 -9.74 -13.68 -8.47
CA ILE A 205 -9.89 -12.45 -7.69
C ILE A 205 -10.30 -11.32 -8.63
N VAL A 206 -11.28 -10.52 -8.20
CA VAL A 206 -11.66 -9.27 -8.86
C VAL A 206 -11.31 -8.11 -7.93
N GLN A 207 -10.50 -7.18 -8.41
CA GLN A 207 -10.04 -6.01 -7.67
C GLN A 207 -10.45 -4.73 -8.38
N LEU A 208 -11.11 -3.81 -7.67
CA LEU A 208 -11.36 -2.47 -8.19
C LEU A 208 -10.08 -1.63 -8.17
N ILE A 209 -9.79 -0.93 -9.28
CA ILE A 209 -8.81 0.15 -9.31
C ILE A 209 -9.49 1.41 -8.77
N GLY A 210 -9.47 1.56 -7.44
CA GLY A 210 -10.17 2.63 -6.73
C GLY A 210 -10.01 2.52 -5.21
N SER A 211 -10.69 3.43 -4.50
CA SER A 211 -10.75 3.39 -3.04
C SER A 211 -11.59 2.21 -2.52
N ARG A 212 -11.34 1.81 -1.28
CA ARG A 212 -12.15 0.81 -0.58
C ARG A 212 -13.64 1.20 -0.51
N LYS A 213 -13.92 2.48 -0.24
CA LYS A 213 -15.30 3.03 -0.22
C LYS A 213 -16.00 2.87 -1.58
N GLN A 214 -15.27 3.05 -2.69
CA GLN A 214 -15.83 2.79 -4.02
C GLN A 214 -16.08 1.30 -4.23
N ALA A 215 -15.17 0.43 -3.79
CA ALA A 215 -15.29 -1.03 -3.95
C ALA A 215 -16.53 -1.60 -3.25
N GLU A 216 -16.92 -1.03 -2.11
CA GLU A 216 -18.12 -1.42 -1.36
C GLU A 216 -19.43 -1.20 -2.16
N ASN A 217 -19.42 -0.35 -3.18
CA ASN A 217 -20.57 -0.12 -4.05
C ASN A 217 -20.73 -1.16 -5.16
N PHE A 218 -19.86 -2.16 -5.24
CA PHE A 218 -19.90 -3.17 -6.30
C PHE A 218 -19.98 -4.59 -5.75
N ALA A 219 -20.51 -5.49 -6.55
CA ALA A 219 -20.45 -6.93 -6.36
C ALA A 219 -20.05 -7.57 -7.68
N TYR A 220 -19.38 -8.72 -7.60
CA TYR A 220 -19.00 -9.49 -8.76
C TYR A 220 -19.47 -10.95 -8.61
N SER A 221 -19.81 -11.60 -9.72
CA SER A 221 -19.94 -13.05 -9.81
C SER A 221 -18.85 -13.59 -10.73
N VAL A 222 -18.30 -14.75 -10.40
CA VAL A 222 -17.35 -15.48 -11.24
C VAL A 222 -17.88 -16.90 -11.38
N ASP A 223 -18.35 -17.21 -12.59
CA ASP A 223 -18.96 -18.48 -12.91
C ASP A 223 -18.07 -19.25 -13.89
N LYS A 224 -17.65 -20.44 -13.50
CA LYS A 224 -16.90 -21.33 -14.38
C LYS A 224 -17.86 -21.97 -15.38
N ARG A 225 -17.55 -21.87 -16.66
CA ARG A 225 -18.21 -22.66 -17.72
C ARG A 225 -17.43 -23.93 -18.02
#